data_AF-U7P8A8-F1
#
_entry.id   AF-U7P8A8-F1
#
_cell.length_a   1.000
_cell.length_b   1.000
_cell.length_c   1.000
_cell.angle_alpha   90.00
_cell.angle_beta   90.00
_cell.angle_gamma   90.00
#
_symmetry.space_group_name_H-M   'P 1'
#
loop_
_entity.id
_entity.type
_entity.pdbx_description
1 polymer ?
#
loop_
_entity_poly.entity_id
_entity_poly.type
_entity_poly.pdbx_seq_one_letter_code
_entity_poly.pdbx_strand_id
1 'polypeptide(L)' 'MHVITQKRIWEAKQKWPQAASSLDAWYRLMKSSEPGSFAEMKALFPATDKVGRQHVFDIGGNKSKYPPA' A
#
# COMPACT_ATOMS: atom_id res chain seq x y z
N MET A 1 11.82 8.54 -3.14
CA MET A 1 11.14 7.53 -3.98
C MET A 1 10.25 8.24 -5.00
N HIS A 2 10.42 8.04 -6.32
CA HIS A 2 9.52 8.62 -7.32
C HIS A 2 8.23 7.81 -7.39
N VAL A 3 7.20 8.27 -6.67
CA VAL A 3 5.88 7.65 -6.63
C VAL A 3 5.13 7.96 -7.93
N ILE A 4 5.40 7.21 -9.00
CA ILE A 4 4.59 7.23 -10.25
C ILE A 4 3.30 6.42 -10.00
N THR A 5 2.47 6.84 -9.05
CA THR A 5 1.33 5.98 -8.65
C THR A 5 -0.01 6.69 -8.58
N GLN A 6 -0.06 8.02 -8.48
CA GLN A 6 -1.35 8.71 -8.26
C GLN A 6 -2.38 8.36 -9.36
N LYS A 7 -2.03 8.51 -10.64
CA LYS A 7 -2.93 8.15 -11.74
C LYS A 7 -3.35 6.67 -11.70
N ARG A 8 -2.40 5.76 -11.48
CA ARG A 8 -2.64 4.31 -11.42
C ARG A 8 -3.51 3.89 -10.23
N ILE A 9 -3.36 4.57 -9.10
CA ILE A 9 -4.20 4.36 -7.91
C ILE A 9 -5.63 4.80 -8.22
N TRP A 10 -5.84 5.96 -8.85
CA TRP A 10 -7.20 6.41 -9.22
C TRP A 10 -7.86 5.47 -10.23
N GLU A 11 -7.13 5.01 -11.25
CA GLU A 11 -7.62 3.99 -12.19
C GLU A 11 -7.99 2.69 -11.47
N ALA A 12 -7.16 2.23 -10.53
CA ALA A 12 -7.43 1.05 -9.72
C ALA A 12 -8.66 1.21 -8.84
N LYS A 13 -8.87 2.39 -8.23
CA LYS A 13 -10.06 2.69 -7.44
C LYS A 13 -11.34 2.64 -8.27
N GLN A 14 -11.30 3.14 -9.50
CA GLN A 14 -12.45 3.07 -10.43
C GLN A 14 -12.72 1.63 -10.87
N LYS A 15 -11.67 0.86 -11.15
CA LYS A 15 -11.78 -0.53 -11.60
C LYS A 15 -12.21 -1.49 -10.49
N TRP A 16 -11.79 -1.23 -9.25
CA TRP A 16 -12.06 -2.05 -8.08
C TRP A 16 -12.58 -1.20 -6.91
N PRO A 17 -13.86 -0.78 -6.93
CA PRO A 17 -14.44 0.07 -5.89
C PRO A 17 -14.33 -0.52 -4.48
N GLN A 18 -14.35 -1.85 -4.35
CA GLN A 18 -14.19 -2.56 -3.08
C GLN A 18 -12.80 -2.37 -2.43
N ALA A 19 -11.78 -2.08 -3.24
CA ALA A 19 -10.42 -1.83 -2.77
C ALA A 19 -10.13 -0.32 -2.60
N ALA A 20 -11.08 0.56 -2.90
CA ALA A 20 -10.81 1.99 -3.02
C ALA A 20 -10.36 2.63 -1.70
N SER A 21 -10.95 2.22 -0.57
CA SER A 21 -10.57 2.69 0.76
C SER A 21 -9.16 2.23 1.15
N SER A 22 -8.82 0.97 0.89
CA SER A 22 -7.48 0.43 1.15
C SER A 22 -6.42 1.08 0.27
N LEU A 23 -6.73 1.34 -1.01
CA LEU A 23 -5.87 2.07 -1.94
C LEU A 23 -5.62 3.50 -1.48
N ASP A 24 -6.64 4.19 -0.96
CA ASP A 24 -6.50 5.53 -0.40
C ASP A 24 -5.63 5.54 0.87
N ALA A 25 -5.86 4.61 1.78
CA ALA A 25 -5.06 4.49 3.01
C ALA A 25 -3.59 4.21 2.70
N TRP A 26 -3.34 3.25 1.80
CA TRP A 26 -1.99 2.94 1.34
C TRP A 26 -1.31 4.16 0.70
N TYR A 27 -2.00 4.88 -0.20
CA TYR A 27 -1.44 6.05 -0.88
C TYR A 27 -1.08 7.16 0.10
N ARG A 28 -1.95 7.45 1.07
CA ARG A 28 -1.70 8.47 2.11
C ARG A 28 -0.51 8.09 2.99
N LEU A 29 -0.42 6.83 3.41
CA LEU A 29 0.67 6.37 4.27
C LEU A 29 2.01 6.38 3.52
N MET A 30 2.06 5.88 2.28
CA MET A 30 3.29 5.93 1.46
C MET A 30 3.74 7.36 1.18
N LYS A 31 2.81 8.28 0.89
CA LYS A 31 3.13 9.68 0.59
C LYS A 31 3.61 10.46 1.82
N SER A 32 3.10 10.14 3.01
CA SER A 32 3.49 10.83 4.24
C SER A 32 4.79 10.31 4.85
N SER A 33 5.07 9.01 4.70
CA SER A 33 6.26 8.37 5.28
C SER A 33 7.50 8.40 4.38
N GLU A 34 7.31 8.47 3.05
CA GLU A 34 8.38 8.51 2.04
C GLU A 34 9.56 7.54 2.31
N PRO A 35 9.32 6.23 2.55
CA PRO A 35 10.36 5.32 2.99
C PRO A 35 11.53 5.24 2.00
N GLY A 36 12.75 5.31 2.52
CA GLY A 36 14.00 5.30 1.76
C GLY A 36 14.55 3.91 1.49
N SER A 37 14.06 2.89 2.20
CA SER A 37 14.57 1.52 2.14
C SER A 37 13.47 0.46 2.15
N PHE A 38 13.81 -0.76 1.71
CA PHE A 38 12.89 -1.90 1.80
C PHE A 38 12.54 -2.26 3.24
N ALA A 39 13.47 -2.10 4.17
CA ALA A 39 13.23 -2.33 5.59
C ALA A 39 12.16 -1.36 6.13
N GLU A 40 12.25 -0.08 5.78
CA GLU A 40 11.22 0.92 6.14
C GLU A 40 9.87 0.62 5.48
N MET A 41 9.86 0.22 4.19
CA MET A 41 8.63 -0.21 3.52
C MET A 41 7.99 -1.40 4.24
N LYS A 42 8.78 -2.40 4.65
CA LYS A 42 8.29 -3.59 5.35
C LYS A 42 7.82 -3.30 6.77
N ALA A 43 8.39 -2.29 7.43
CA ALA A 43 7.91 -1.83 8.74
C ALA A 43 6.52 -1.17 8.65
N LEU A 44 6.28 -0.39 7.59
CA LEU A 44 4.99 0.26 7.35
C LEU A 44 3.94 -0.70 6.78
N PHE A 45 4.38 -1.62 5.92
CA PHE A 45 3.55 -2.58 5.20
C PHE A 45 4.17 -3.98 5.33
N PRO A 46 3.87 -4.73 6.40
CA PRO A 46 4.49 -6.03 6.64
C PRO A 46 4.30 -7.04 5.51
N ALA A 47 3.16 -6.97 4.82
CA ALA A 47 2.84 -7.74 3.61
C ALA A 47 3.42 -7.07 2.34
N THR A 48 4.71 -6.70 2.39
CA THR A 48 5.45 -6.21 1.23
C THR A 48 6.48 -7.23 0.79
N ASP A 49 6.38 -7.62 -0.48
CA ASP A 49 7.34 -8.50 -1.14
C ASP A 49 8.24 -7.73 -2.09
N LYS A 50 9.41 -8.30 -2.39
CA LYS A 50 10.36 -7.77 -3.37
C LYS A 50 10.46 -8.74 -4.54
N VAL A 51 10.09 -8.29 -5.73
CA VAL A 51 10.15 -9.07 -6.98
C VAL A 51 11.15 -8.38 -7.90
N GLY A 52 12.39 -8.87 -7.90
CA GLY A 52 13.50 -8.25 -8.62
C GLY A 52 13.76 -6.81 -8.12
N ARG A 53 13.51 -5.82 -8.98
CA ARG A 53 13.66 -4.39 -8.67
C ARG A 53 12.36 -3.72 -8.20
N GLN A 54 11.27 -4.47 -8.14
CA GLN A 54 9.93 -3.97 -7.80
C GLN A 54 9.54 -4.41 -6.38
N HIS A 55 8.66 -3.62 -5.76
CA HIS A 55 8.05 -3.94 -4.48
C HIS A 55 6.55 -4.15 -4.71
N VAL A 56 6.03 -5.23 -4.15
CA VAL A 56 4.62 -5.64 -4.28
C VAL A 56 3.98 -5.48 -2.91
N PHE A 57 2.86 -4.77 -2.87
CA PHE A 57 2.11 -4.50 -1.65
C PHE A 57 0.76 -5.23 -1.72
N ASP A 58 0.39 -5.91 -0.64
CA ASP A 58 -0.98 -6.39 -0.48
C ASP A 58 -1.90 -5.24 -0.01
N ILE A 59 -2.78 -4.79 -0.91
CA ILE A 59 -3.75 -3.72 -0.67
C ILE A 59 -5.15 -4.29 -0.33
N GLY A 60 -5.31 -5.61 -0.42
CA GLY A 60 -6.60 -6.30 -0.30
C GLY A 60 -7.02 -6.59 1.13
N GLY A 61 -6.13 -6.40 2.11
CA GLY A 61 -6.44 -6.40 3.54
C GLY A 61 -7.21 -7.64 3.98
N ASN A 62 -6.48 -8.64 4.47
CA ASN A 62 -7.06 -9.64 5.37
C ASN A 62 -7.92 -8.93 6.43
N LYS A 63 -9.14 -9.43 6.65
CA LYS A 63 -10.08 -8.94 7.66
C LYS A 63 -9.51 -9.15 9.07
N SER A 64 -8.53 -8.39 9.54
CA SER A 64 -8.15 -8.40 10.95
C SER A 64 -9.05 -7.45 11.74
N LYS A 65 -10.24 -7.95 12.09
CA LYS A 65 -10.95 -7.48 13.29
C LYS A 65 -10.15 -8.00 14.50
N TYR A 66 -9.21 -7.22 15.03
CA TYR A 66 -8.83 -7.38 16.43
C TYR A 66 -9.51 -6.24 17.21
N PRO A 67 -10.51 -6.53 18.05
CA PRO A 67 -10.81 -5.64 19.16
C PRO A 67 -9.64 -5.71 20.16
N PRO A 68 -9.30 -4.61 20.87
CA PRO A 68 -8.27 -4.63 21.88
C PRO A 68 -8.65 -5.61 22.99
N ALA A 69 -7.70 -6.46 23.39
CA ALA A 69 -7.71 -7.17 24.66
C ALA A 69 -7.09 -6.27 25.73
#